data_AF-A0A8R1I716-F1
#
_entry.id   AF-A0A8R1I716-F1
#
_cell.length_a   1.000
_cell.length_b   1.000
_cell.length_c   1.000
_cell.angle_alpha   90.00
_cell.angle_beta   90.00
_cell.angle_gamma   90.00
#
_symmetry.space_group_name_H-M   'P 1'
#
loop_
_entity.id
_entity.type
_entity.pdbx_description
1 polymer ?
#
loop_
_entity_poly.entity_id
_entity_poly.type
_entity_poly.pdbx_seq_one_letter_code
_entity_poly.pdbx_strand_id
1 'polypeptide(L)'
;MRSKVVARMSSKLLRTAISHHFSTTSLHFSAASFRRTFSTRMTVVPKSTDLLDTPSAYTTKSNKTHKSIDLRSDTVTVPSMEMRKAMAEAIVGDDVYGEDLTTSRLEQRCAELFGKEAGLFVVSGTMGNLLAIMAHCKRGEEIIVGRYNHIHRWEQGNYAQLAGKRSNSLL
;
A
#
# COMPACT_ATOMS: atom_id res chain seq x y z
N MET A 1 -9.11 -19.88 -2.64
CA MET A 1 -7.69 -19.90 -3.09
C MET A 1 -7.51 -18.74 -4.07
N ARG A 2 -7.29 -17.51 -3.56
CA ARG A 2 -7.28 -16.30 -4.41
C ARG A 2 -5.86 -16.02 -4.89
N SER A 3 -5.72 -15.88 -6.21
CA SER A 3 -4.50 -15.72 -6.98
C SER A 3 -3.70 -14.50 -6.54
N LYS A 4 -2.59 -14.72 -5.83
CA LYS A 4 -1.51 -13.74 -5.73
C LYS A 4 -0.71 -13.82 -7.02
N VAL A 5 -0.83 -12.82 -7.89
CA VAL A 5 0.03 -12.69 -9.07
C VAL A 5 1.42 -12.35 -8.56
N VAL A 6 2.30 -13.35 -8.49
CA VAL A 6 3.74 -13.12 -8.30
C VAL A 6 4.29 -12.64 -9.65
N ALA A 7 4.24 -11.32 -9.86
CA ALA A 7 4.81 -10.68 -11.04
C ALA A 7 6.32 -10.92 -11.07
N ARG A 8 6.82 -11.44 -12.20
CA ARG A 8 8.26 -11.57 -12.46
C ARG A 8 8.78 -10.18 -12.83
N MET A 9 9.13 -9.37 -11.84
CA MET A 9 9.77 -8.07 -12.06
C MET A 9 11.27 -8.28 -12.19
N SER A 10 11.83 -7.97 -13.36
CA SER A 10 13.29 -7.83 -13.51
C SER A 10 13.74 -6.58 -12.75
N SER A 11 14.83 -6.70 -11.99
CA SER A 11 15.43 -5.65 -11.14
C SER A 11 15.62 -4.28 -11.82
N LYS A 12 15.77 -4.25 -13.15
CA LYS A 12 15.90 -3.01 -13.93
C LYS A 12 14.60 -2.18 -13.99
N LEU A 13 13.43 -2.83 -14.02
CA LEU A 13 12.15 -2.12 -14.12
C LEU A 13 11.70 -1.52 -12.78
N LEU A 14 12.03 -2.17 -11.65
CA LEU A 14 11.70 -1.69 -10.30
C LEU A 14 12.39 -0.35 -9.99
N ARG A 15 13.68 -0.21 -10.32
CA ARG A 15 14.45 1.03 -10.09
C ARG A 15 14.03 2.16 -11.04
N THR A 16 13.73 1.83 -12.30
CA THR A 16 13.38 2.82 -13.33
C THR A 16 12.00 3.43 -13.07
N ALA A 17 11.01 2.64 -12.62
CA ALA A 17 9.67 3.15 -12.30
C ALA A 17 9.65 4.17 -11.14
N ILE A 18 10.55 4.01 -10.15
CA ILE A 18 10.67 4.91 -9.00
C ILE A 18 11.41 6.21 -9.39
N SER A 19 12.44 6.13 -10.24
CA SER A 19 13.23 7.31 -10.64
C SER A 19 12.52 8.26 -11.62
N HIS A 20 11.62 7.77 -12.48
CA HIS A 20 10.98 8.61 -13.51
C HIS A 20 9.76 9.41 -13.05
N HIS A 21 9.32 9.30 -11.78
CA HIS A 21 8.23 10.13 -11.24
C HIS A 21 8.68 11.33 -10.40
N PHE A 22 9.99 11.47 -10.14
CA PHE A 22 10.53 12.56 -9.32
C PHE A 22 11.41 13.57 -10.08
N SER A 23 11.49 13.49 -11.40
CA SER A 23 12.33 14.41 -12.18
C SER A 23 11.49 15.36 -13.05
N THR A 24 11.67 16.66 -12.78
CA THR A 24 11.37 17.84 -13.60
C THR A 24 9.93 18.39 -13.67
N THR A 25 9.65 19.33 -12.77
CA THR A 25 9.05 20.63 -13.16
C THR A 25 9.61 21.72 -12.26
N SER A 26 10.70 22.35 -12.68
CA SER A 26 11.17 23.63 -12.15
C SER A 26 10.35 24.75 -12.81
N LEU A 27 9.32 25.23 -12.12
CA LEU A 27 8.69 26.50 -12.44
C LEU A 27 9.09 27.50 -11.35
N HIS A 28 9.90 28.47 -11.76
CA HIS A 28 10.23 29.68 -11.00
C HIS A 28 8.94 30.37 -10.55
N PHE A 29 8.76 30.56 -9.24
CA PHE A 29 7.76 31.49 -8.69
C PHE A 29 8.47 32.51 -7.80
N SER A 30 8.28 33.78 -8.16
CA SER A 30 8.92 34.95 -7.56
C SER A 30 8.44 35.18 -6.13
N ALA A 31 9.38 35.27 -5.20
CA ALA A 31 9.17 35.52 -3.78
C ALA A 31 8.98 37.02 -3.51
N ALA A 32 7.86 37.61 -3.93
CA ALA A 32 7.48 38.95 -3.49
C ALA A 32 5.97 39.16 -3.65
N SER A 33 5.33 39.55 -2.54
CA SER A 33 3.96 40.09 -2.44
C SER A 33 2.87 39.12 -1.96
N PHE A 34 2.84 38.86 -0.64
CA PHE A 34 1.60 38.85 0.14
C PHE A 34 1.88 38.89 1.66
N ARG A 35 2.34 40.04 2.18
CA ARG A 35 2.24 40.31 3.62
C ARG A 35 0.79 40.69 3.93
N ARG A 36 -0.06 39.71 4.22
CA ARG A 36 -1.25 39.93 5.05
C ARG A 36 -0.97 39.38 6.44
N THR A 37 -0.90 40.29 7.40
CA THR A 37 -0.98 40.04 8.84
C THR A 37 -2.32 39.36 9.16
N PHE A 38 -2.31 38.02 9.21
CA PHE A 38 -3.34 37.25 9.90
C PHE A 38 -2.79 36.91 11.28
N SER A 39 -3.22 37.68 12.28
CA SER A 39 -3.12 37.31 13.69
C SER A 39 -4.08 36.13 13.92
N THR A 40 -3.61 34.91 13.71
CA THR A 40 -4.31 33.72 14.19
C THR A 40 -3.99 33.55 15.65
N ARG A 41 -4.91 34.02 16.50
CA ARG A 41 -5.05 33.57 17.89
C ARG A 41 -5.06 32.04 17.87
N MET A 42 -3.97 31.40 18.30
CA MET A 42 -3.95 29.96 18.56
C MET A 42 -4.92 29.70 19.71
N THR A 43 -6.16 29.37 19.39
CA THR A 43 -6.99 28.59 20.30
C THR A 43 -6.34 27.23 20.40
N VAL A 44 -5.77 26.94 21.57
CA VAL A 44 -5.41 25.58 21.97
C VAL A 44 -6.70 24.78 21.91
N VAL A 45 -6.88 24.02 20.83
CA VAL A 45 -7.95 23.03 20.75
C VAL A 45 -7.60 21.98 21.81
N PRO A 46 -8.47 21.73 22.79
CA PRO A 46 -8.21 20.69 23.78
C PRO A 46 -7.96 19.39 23.02
N LYS A 47 -6.92 18.65 23.43
CA LYS A 47 -6.59 17.31 22.91
C LYS A 47 -7.90 16.54 22.85
N SER A 48 -8.44 16.29 21.66
CA SER A 48 -9.57 15.40 21.49
C SER A 48 -9.05 14.01 21.84
N THR A 49 -9.21 13.65 23.11
CA THR A 49 -9.32 12.26 23.49
C THR A 49 -10.37 11.65 22.56
N ASP A 50 -10.02 10.50 21.98
CA ASP A 50 -11.00 9.54 21.46
C ASP A 50 -11.46 9.66 20.00
N LEU A 51 -10.58 10.03 19.05
CA LEU A 51 -10.79 9.69 17.63
C LEU A 51 -10.67 8.18 17.33
N LEU A 52 -10.13 7.40 18.28
CA LEU A 52 -10.06 5.94 18.21
C LEU A 52 -11.33 5.24 18.74
N ASP A 53 -12.32 5.98 19.26
CA ASP A 53 -13.57 5.42 19.79
C ASP A 53 -14.76 5.57 18.86
N THR A 54 -14.56 6.00 17.61
CA THR A 54 -15.62 5.85 16.61
C THR A 54 -15.86 4.37 16.37
N PRO A 55 -17.06 3.83 16.65
CA PRO A 55 -17.37 2.45 16.28
C PRO A 55 -17.38 2.40 14.76
N SER A 56 -16.30 1.91 14.15
CA SER A 56 -16.38 1.39 12.79
C SER A 56 -17.52 0.39 12.78
N ALA A 57 -18.40 0.47 11.78
CA ALA A 57 -19.51 -0.47 11.58
C ALA A 57 -19.05 -1.95 11.54
N TYR A 58 -17.73 -2.17 11.44
CA TYR A 58 -17.09 -3.47 11.35
C TYR A 58 -16.18 -3.82 12.54
N THR A 59 -15.94 -2.89 13.47
CA THR A 59 -15.05 -3.09 14.63
C THR A 59 -15.86 -3.12 15.91
N THR A 60 -16.31 -4.31 16.30
CA THR A 60 -16.83 -4.53 17.66
C THR A 60 -15.65 -4.62 18.62
N LYS A 61 -15.58 -3.72 19.63
CA LYS A 61 -14.76 -3.97 20.82
C LYS A 61 -15.31 -5.25 21.46
N SER A 62 -14.64 -6.37 21.24
CA SER A 62 -15.04 -7.65 21.82
C SER A 62 -14.86 -7.58 23.33
N ASN A 63 -15.95 -7.37 24.07
CA ASN A 63 -15.97 -7.65 25.50
C ASN A 63 -15.57 -9.11 25.69
N LYS A 64 -14.48 -9.35 26.45
CA LYS A 64 -13.83 -10.65 26.69
C LYS A 64 -14.70 -11.61 27.54
N THR A 65 -15.98 -11.74 27.23
CA THR A 65 -16.88 -12.69 27.90
C THR A 65 -17.29 -13.84 26.98
N HIS A 66 -17.17 -13.69 25.66
CA HIS A 66 -17.33 -14.77 24.69
C HIS A 66 -16.17 -14.77 23.69
N LYS A 67 -15.64 -15.97 23.39
CA LYS A 67 -14.70 -16.18 22.29
C LYS A 67 -15.44 -15.84 20.99
N SER A 68 -15.17 -14.67 20.41
CA SER A 68 -15.85 -14.22 19.20
C SER A 68 -15.44 -15.11 18.01
N ILE A 69 -16.44 -15.65 17.31
CA ILE A 69 -16.24 -16.38 16.05
C ILE A 69 -16.58 -15.38 14.94
N ASP A 70 -15.54 -14.77 14.34
CA ASP A 70 -15.69 -13.85 13.22
C ASP A 70 -15.31 -14.56 11.91
N LEU A 71 -16.31 -14.86 11.08
CA LEU A 71 -16.16 -15.57 9.80
C LEU A 71 -16.32 -14.64 8.57
N ARG A 72 -16.27 -13.31 8.76
CA ARG A 72 -16.50 -12.36 7.67
C ARG A 72 -15.38 -12.39 6.62
N SER A 73 -14.13 -12.52 7.06
CA SER A 73 -12.94 -12.48 6.21
C SER A 73 -11.71 -12.95 7.00
N ASP A 74 -10.70 -13.50 6.34
CA ASP A 74 -9.39 -13.76 6.94
C ASP A 74 -8.62 -12.49 7.30
N THR A 75 -9.00 -11.34 6.73
CA THR A 75 -8.43 -10.02 7.04
C THR A 75 -8.75 -9.52 8.44
N VAL A 76 -9.67 -10.16 9.18
CA VAL A 76 -9.97 -9.80 10.58
C VAL A 76 -8.94 -10.39 11.57
N THR A 77 -7.98 -11.17 11.08
CA THR A 77 -6.95 -11.80 11.90
C THR A 77 -6.14 -10.74 12.66
N VAL A 78 -5.94 -10.98 13.95
CA VAL A 78 -5.09 -10.14 14.81
C VAL A 78 -3.71 -10.79 15.02
N PRO A 79 -2.61 -10.02 15.12
CA PRO A 79 -1.28 -10.57 15.35
C PRO A 79 -1.22 -11.45 16.60
N SER A 80 -0.47 -12.55 16.56
CA SER A 80 -0.18 -13.36 17.75
C SER A 80 0.76 -12.63 18.71
N MET A 81 0.97 -13.18 19.92
CA MET A 81 1.94 -12.59 20.85
C MET A 81 3.37 -12.65 20.31
N GLU A 82 3.74 -13.76 19.67
CA GLU A 82 5.04 -13.94 19.04
C GLU A 82 5.25 -12.95 17.89
N MET A 83 4.22 -12.73 17.06
CA MET A 83 4.28 -11.70 16.01
C MET A 83 4.48 -10.31 16.60
N ARG A 84 3.75 -9.95 17.67
CA ARG A 84 3.92 -8.66 18.34
C ARG A 84 5.33 -8.48 18.91
N LYS A 85 5.90 -9.55 19.50
CA LYS A 85 7.28 -9.54 19.99
C LYS A 85 8.28 -9.36 18.84
N ALA A 86 8.14 -10.11 17.76
CA ALA A 86 8.98 -9.98 16.57
C ALA A 86 8.91 -8.57 15.94
N MET A 87 7.72 -7.96 15.91
CA MET A 87 7.54 -6.57 15.45
C MET A 87 8.24 -5.57 16.37
N ALA A 88 8.17 -5.76 17.69
CA ALA A 88 8.80 -4.88 18.66
C ALA A 88 10.34 -4.99 18.67
N GLU A 89 10.88 -6.15 18.33
CA GLU A 89 12.32 -6.45 18.30
C GLU A 89 12.96 -6.23 16.91
N ALA A 90 12.16 -5.87 15.91
CA ALA A 90 12.63 -5.68 14.53
C ALA A 90 13.67 -4.56 14.43
N ILE A 91 14.72 -4.80 13.65
CA ILE A 91 15.72 -3.77 13.31
C ILE A 91 15.15 -2.95 12.16
N VAL A 92 14.74 -1.72 12.44
CA VAL A 92 14.12 -0.81 11.47
C VAL A 92 15.12 0.27 11.03
N GLY A 93 14.93 0.76 9.81
CA GLY A 93 15.72 1.84 9.21
C GLY A 93 14.88 2.61 8.21
N ASP A 94 15.50 3.47 7.41
CA ASP A 94 14.81 4.15 6.32
C ASP A 94 14.77 3.26 5.06
N ASP A 95 13.58 2.76 4.73
CA ASP A 95 13.36 1.89 3.57
C ASP A 95 13.62 2.62 2.23
N VAL A 96 13.40 3.93 2.14
CA VAL A 96 13.63 4.70 0.90
C VAL A 96 15.12 4.73 0.55
N TYR A 97 15.99 4.77 1.56
CA TYR A 97 17.44 4.68 1.40
C TYR A 97 17.96 3.23 1.43
N GLY A 98 17.10 2.24 1.66
CA GLY A 98 17.47 0.83 1.73
C GLY A 98 18.17 0.43 3.02
N GLU A 99 17.95 1.18 4.10
CA GLU A 99 18.57 0.97 5.42
C GLU A 99 17.72 0.06 6.33
N ASP A 100 16.47 -0.24 5.95
CA ASP A 100 15.61 -1.17 6.70
C ASP A 100 15.97 -2.65 6.41
N LEU A 101 16.75 -3.23 7.32
CA LEU A 101 17.17 -4.62 7.25
C LEU A 101 16.01 -5.62 7.42
N THR A 102 14.96 -5.27 8.16
CA THR A 102 13.82 -6.17 8.37
C THR A 102 13.02 -6.30 7.08
N THR A 103 12.75 -5.19 6.41
CA THR A 103 12.06 -5.16 5.12
C THR A 103 12.88 -5.87 4.04
N SER A 104 14.18 -5.57 3.94
CA SER A 104 15.07 -6.22 2.97
C SER A 104 15.12 -7.74 3.13
N ARG A 105 15.22 -8.24 4.38
CA ARG A 105 15.20 -9.70 4.65
C ARG A 105 13.87 -10.35 4.28
N LEU A 106 12.75 -9.66 4.52
CA LEU A 106 11.42 -10.15 4.13
C LEU A 106 11.32 -10.30 2.61
N GLU A 107 11.76 -9.27 1.87
CA GLU A 107 11.74 -9.27 0.41
C GLU A 107 12.63 -10.36 -0.19
N GLN A 108 13.87 -10.48 0.32
CA GLN A 108 14.82 -11.51 -0.12
C GLN A 108 14.25 -12.92 0.14
N ARG A 109 13.74 -13.18 1.34
CA ARG A 109 13.14 -14.46 1.68
C ARG A 109 11.95 -14.79 0.77
N CYS A 110 11.12 -13.80 0.45
CA CYS A 110 10.01 -14.01 -0.48
C CYS A 110 10.49 -14.28 -1.91
N ALA A 111 11.52 -13.56 -2.38
CA ALA A 111 12.13 -13.79 -3.68
C ALA A 111 12.65 -15.23 -3.81
N GLU A 112 13.39 -15.69 -2.80
CA GLU A 112 13.90 -17.06 -2.71
C GLU A 112 12.77 -18.09 -2.71
N LEU A 113 11.74 -17.88 -1.86
CA LEU A 113 10.61 -18.80 -1.74
C LEU A 113 9.84 -18.98 -3.06
N PHE A 114 9.75 -17.93 -3.88
CA PHE A 114 9.03 -17.97 -5.16
C PHE A 114 9.95 -18.14 -6.39
N GLY A 115 11.25 -18.36 -6.18
CA GLY A 115 12.24 -18.47 -7.26
C GLY A 115 12.28 -17.24 -8.17
N LYS A 116 12.24 -16.04 -7.59
CA LYS A 116 12.30 -14.75 -8.28
C LYS A 116 13.59 -14.02 -7.95
N GLU A 117 13.98 -13.08 -8.81
CA GLU A 117 15.19 -12.27 -8.64
C GLU A 117 15.07 -11.27 -7.49
N ALA A 118 13.86 -10.77 -7.22
CA ALA A 118 13.60 -9.76 -6.20
C ALA A 118 12.16 -9.85 -5.69
N GLY A 119 11.95 -9.35 -4.47
CA GLY A 119 10.66 -9.06 -3.87
C GLY A 119 10.51 -7.55 -3.63
N LEU A 120 9.28 -7.09 -3.42
CA LEU A 120 8.99 -5.73 -2.99
C LEU A 120 7.86 -5.77 -1.94
N PHE A 121 8.11 -5.21 -0.77
CA PHE A 121 7.10 -5.05 0.26
C PHE A 121 6.22 -3.85 -0.06
N VAL A 122 4.90 -4.04 0.08
CA VAL A 122 3.89 -3.04 -0.26
C VAL A 122 2.83 -3.01 0.83
N VAL A 123 2.29 -1.83 1.12
CA VAL A 123 1.31 -1.62 2.21
C VAL A 123 0.01 -2.41 2.05
N SER A 124 -0.37 -2.79 0.83
CA SER A 124 -1.59 -3.54 0.57
C SER A 124 -1.50 -4.40 -0.69
N GLY A 125 -2.35 -5.44 -0.76
CA GLY A 125 -2.51 -6.25 -1.97
C GLY A 125 -2.96 -5.43 -3.18
N THR A 126 -3.82 -4.43 -2.98
CA THR A 126 -4.26 -3.49 -4.02
C THR A 126 -3.10 -2.70 -4.61
N MET A 127 -2.18 -2.21 -3.77
CA MET A 127 -0.98 -1.51 -4.26
C MET A 127 -0.05 -2.46 -5.02
N GLY A 128 0.13 -3.68 -4.53
CA GLY A 128 0.93 -4.71 -5.23
C GLY A 128 0.38 -5.02 -6.62
N ASN A 129 -0.93 -5.23 -6.75
CA ASN A 129 -1.57 -5.45 -8.04
C ASN A 129 -1.42 -4.26 -8.99
N LEU A 130 -1.64 -3.04 -8.49
CA LEU A 130 -1.48 -1.82 -9.29
C LEU A 130 -0.04 -1.67 -9.83
N LEU A 131 0.97 -1.83 -8.97
CA LEU A 131 2.37 -1.76 -9.37
C LEU A 131 2.73 -2.85 -10.38
N ALA A 132 2.22 -4.07 -10.20
CA ALA A 132 2.41 -5.15 -11.17
C ALA A 132 1.84 -4.79 -12.55
N ILE A 133 0.64 -4.21 -12.61
CA ILE A 133 0.02 -3.74 -13.86
C ILE A 133 0.84 -2.62 -14.50
N MET A 134 1.29 -1.64 -13.71
CA MET A 134 2.11 -0.52 -14.21
C MET A 134 3.47 -0.98 -14.73
N ALA A 135 4.05 -2.01 -14.11
CA ALA A 135 5.32 -2.58 -14.55
C ALA A 135 5.21 -3.44 -15.81
N HIS A 136 4.07 -4.13 -16.00
CA HIS A 136 3.87 -5.03 -17.13
C HIS A 136 3.26 -4.36 -18.37
N CYS A 137 2.51 -3.27 -18.21
CA CYS A 137 1.75 -2.67 -19.30
C CYS A 137 2.03 -1.16 -19.42
N LYS A 138 2.12 -0.65 -20.65
CA LYS A 138 2.22 0.78 -20.98
C LYS A 138 0.85 1.45 -21.02
N ARG A 139 0.80 2.78 -20.89
CA ARG A 139 -0.50 3.51 -20.89
C ARG A 139 -1.21 3.28 -22.23
N GLY A 140 -2.52 3.09 -22.19
CA GLY A 140 -3.33 2.75 -23.37
C GLY A 140 -3.36 1.25 -23.71
N GLU A 141 -2.52 0.42 -23.10
CA GLU A 141 -2.60 -1.03 -23.25
C GLU A 141 -3.76 -1.64 -22.43
N GLU A 142 -4.03 -2.90 -22.73
CA GLU A 142 -5.13 -3.68 -22.16
C GLU A 142 -4.61 -4.74 -21.17
N ILE A 143 -5.35 -4.93 -20.08
CA ILE A 143 -5.19 -6.08 -19.19
C ILE A 143 -6.37 -7.04 -19.36
N ILE A 144 -6.07 -8.32 -19.56
CA ILE A 144 -7.07 -9.39 -19.62
C ILE A 144 -7.20 -10.00 -18.22
N VAL A 145 -8.40 -9.99 -17.66
CA VAL A 145 -8.68 -10.47 -16.29
C VAL A 145 -10.00 -11.25 -16.26
N GLY A 146 -10.21 -12.09 -15.25
CA GLY A 146 -11.51 -12.74 -15.06
C GLY A 146 -12.58 -11.76 -14.57
N ARG A 147 -13.85 -12.01 -14.91
CA ARG A 147 -15.01 -11.17 -14.52
C ARG A 147 -15.09 -10.87 -13.03
N TYR A 148 -14.73 -11.83 -12.19
CA TYR A 148 -14.74 -11.70 -10.73
C TYR A 148 -13.35 -11.52 -10.12
N ASN A 149 -12.38 -11.02 -10.89
CA ASN A 149 -11.05 -10.72 -10.39
C ASN A 149 -11.05 -9.48 -9.47
N HIS A 150 -10.23 -9.52 -8.41
CA HIS A 150 -10.11 -8.46 -7.41
C HIS A 150 -9.77 -7.09 -8.04
N ILE A 151 -8.80 -7.08 -8.97
CA ILE A 151 -8.34 -5.90 -9.71
C ILE A 151 -9.50 -5.21 -10.41
N HIS A 152 -10.36 -5.99 -11.07
CA HIS A 152 -11.46 -5.45 -11.87
C HIS A 152 -12.59 -4.86 -11.00
N ARG A 153 -12.96 -5.55 -9.91
CA ARG A 153 -14.23 -5.28 -9.21
C ARG A 153 -14.10 -4.72 -7.79
N TRP A 154 -12.96 -4.86 -7.11
CA TRP A 154 -12.79 -4.44 -5.70
C TRP A 154 -11.65 -3.44 -5.47
N GLU A 155 -10.98 -2.99 -6.53
CA GLU A 155 -9.89 -2.02 -6.46
C GLU A 155 -10.25 -0.67 -7.08
N GLN A 156 -11.55 -0.33 -7.11
CA GLN A 156 -12.08 0.96 -7.57
C GLN A 156 -11.60 1.43 -8.95
N GLY A 157 -11.24 0.48 -9.83
CA GLY A 157 -10.74 0.82 -11.15
C GLY A 157 -9.37 1.49 -11.16
N ASN A 158 -8.53 1.27 -10.14
CA ASN A 158 -7.19 1.86 -10.03
C ASN A 158 -6.32 1.61 -11.28
N TYR A 159 -6.49 0.46 -11.95
CA TYR A 159 -5.83 0.15 -13.21
C TYR A 159 -6.17 1.16 -14.34
N ALA A 160 -7.39 1.70 -14.35
CA ALA A 160 -7.81 2.70 -15.33
C ALA A 160 -7.41 4.10 -14.87
N GLN A 161 -7.73 4.46 -13.62
CA GLN A 161 -7.52 5.82 -13.11
C GLN A 161 -6.04 6.18 -12.98
N LEU A 162 -5.23 5.28 -12.41
CA LEU A 162 -3.82 5.54 -12.10
C LEU A 162 -2.90 4.99 -13.19
N ALA A 163 -3.11 3.73 -13.58
CA ALA A 163 -2.24 3.09 -14.56
C ALA A 163 -2.61 3.39 -16.03
N GLY A 164 -3.78 3.99 -16.29
CA GLY A 164 -4.24 4.34 -17.65
C GLY A 164 -4.43 3.13 -18.55
N LYS A 165 -4.93 2.01 -17.99
CA LYS A 165 -5.16 0.75 -18.70
C LYS A 165 -6.65 0.50 -18.92
N ARG A 166 -6.97 -0.15 -20.03
CA ARG A 166 -8.30 -0.74 -20.23
C ARG A 166 -8.31 -2.14 -19.62
N SER A 167 -9.35 -2.50 -18.88
CA SER A 167 -9.58 -3.90 -18.52
C SER A 167 -10.53 -4.56 -19.51
N ASN A 168 -10.21 -5.79 -19.87
CA ASN A 168 -11.09 -6.68 -20.62
C ASN A 168 -11.38 -7.90 -19.75
N SER A 169 -12.60 -7.97 -19.24
CA SER A 169 -13.04 -9.05 -18.37
C SER A 169 -13.60 -10.21 -19.20
N LEU A 170 -12.90 -11.35 -19.17
CA LEU A 170 -13.38 -12.59 -19.77
C LEU A 170 -14.23 -13.37 -18.74
N LEU A 171 -15.19 -14.14 -19.27
CA LEU A 171 -16.30 -14.81 -18.58
C LEU A 171 -15.96 -15.38 -17.20
#